data_AF-A0A8S3S2L1-F1
#
_entry.id   AF-A0A8S3S2L1-F1
#
_cell.length_a   1.000
_cell.length_b   1.000
_cell.length_c   1.000
_cell.angle_alpha   90.00
_cell.angle_beta   90.00
_cell.angle_gamma   90.00
#
_symmetry.space_group_name_H-M   'P 1'
#
loop_
_entity.id
_entity.type
_entity.pdbx_description
1 polymer ?
#
loop_
_entity_poly.entity_id
_entity_poly.type
_entity_poly.pdbx_seq_one_letter_code
_entity_poly.pdbx_strand_id
1 'polypeptide(L)'
;MADNEVCAGCRRDNEEEMTVSWCNDYDEPVCRPCSKVHRRFVIPHDIVDINHIPNVKKVLSKTCKDHAGHKLIFFCVNHDEIVCPACLSESHKECDINHIEKAANGIKESSALHDLKERIHNQKGIIEKVKGEYIELSSKIDQDNKQQHKRLIQLRSTIDDRLNRLEKI
;
A
#
# COMPACT_ATOMS: atom_id res chain seq x y z
N MET A 1 6.62 18.36 1.49
CA MET A 1 6.96 19.50 0.61
C MET A 1 8.10 18.99 -0.24
N ALA A 2 7.88 18.80 -1.54
CA ALA A 2 8.93 18.32 -2.45
C ALA A 2 9.90 19.47 -2.63
N ASP A 3 11.14 19.32 -2.17
CA ASP A 3 12.16 20.33 -2.41
C ASP A 3 12.36 20.48 -3.92
N ASN A 4 12.28 21.72 -4.37
CA ASN A 4 12.40 22.10 -5.77
C ASN A 4 13.89 21.99 -6.16
N GLU A 5 14.37 20.77 -6.37
CA GLU A 5 15.78 20.52 -6.67
C GLU A 5 16.14 20.95 -8.11
N VAL A 6 17.24 21.68 -8.27
CA VAL A 6 17.82 22.03 -9.57
C VAL A 6 18.50 20.80 -10.16
N CYS A 7 18.31 20.56 -11.47
CA CYS A 7 18.95 19.49 -12.23
C CYS A 7 20.46 19.44 -11.98
N ALA A 8 21.00 18.25 -11.69
CA ALA A 8 22.40 18.08 -11.34
C ALA A 8 23.35 18.46 -12.49
N GLY A 9 22.98 18.16 -13.74
CA GLY A 9 23.73 18.57 -14.93
C GLY A 9 23.74 20.09 -15.11
N CYS A 10 22.55 20.69 -15.17
CA CYS A 10 22.38 22.15 -15.31
C CYS A 10 23.10 22.92 -14.20
N ARG A 11 23.08 22.43 -12.96
CA ARG A 11 23.82 23.06 -11.85
C ARG A 11 25.32 23.13 -12.09
N ARG A 12 25.92 22.11 -12.73
CA ARG A 12 27.35 22.11 -13.10
C ARG A 12 27.65 23.14 -14.18
N ASP A 13 26.70 23.38 -15.06
CA ASP A 13 26.77 24.37 -16.14
C ASP A 13 26.27 25.76 -15.70
N ASN A 14 26.04 25.95 -14.38
CA ASN A 14 25.57 27.19 -13.77
C ASN A 14 24.18 27.65 -14.29
N GLU A 15 23.35 26.68 -14.64
CA GLU A 15 21.95 26.82 -15.03
C GLU A 15 21.02 26.38 -13.89
N GLU A 16 19.83 27.01 -13.79
CA GLU A 16 18.87 26.78 -12.70
C GLU A 16 17.61 26.03 -13.16
N GLU A 17 17.77 25.13 -14.13
CA GLU A 17 16.64 24.35 -14.65
C GLU A 17 16.08 23.37 -13.62
N MET A 18 14.77 23.45 -13.42
CA MET A 18 14.04 22.65 -12.44
C MET A 18 13.98 21.17 -12.83
N THR A 19 14.17 20.29 -11.84
CA THR A 19 14.02 18.85 -12.04
C THR A 19 12.57 18.47 -12.31
N VAL A 20 12.38 17.49 -13.18
CA VAL A 20 11.07 16.85 -13.41
C VAL A 20 11.18 15.32 -13.40
N SER A 21 12.39 14.79 -13.37
CA SER A 21 12.67 13.36 -13.47
C SER A 21 13.94 12.99 -12.69
N TRP A 22 14.08 11.72 -12.35
CA TRP A 22 15.24 11.16 -11.66
C TRP A 22 15.96 10.17 -12.57
N CYS A 23 17.29 10.26 -12.65
CA CYS A 23 18.12 9.30 -13.36
C CYS A 23 18.59 8.20 -12.40
N ASN A 24 18.09 6.98 -12.57
CA ASN A 24 18.35 5.86 -11.66
C ASN A 24 19.76 5.27 -11.77
N ASP A 25 20.48 5.53 -12.85
CA ASP A 25 21.85 5.06 -13.08
C ASP A 25 22.89 5.90 -12.36
N TYR A 26 22.64 7.22 -12.29
CA TYR A 26 23.53 8.18 -11.63
C TYR A 26 23.01 8.67 -10.29
N ASP A 27 21.77 8.31 -9.93
CA ASP A 27 21.11 8.73 -8.70
C ASP A 27 21.04 10.26 -8.57
N GLU A 28 20.69 10.93 -9.67
CA GLU A 28 20.70 12.39 -9.79
C GLU A 28 19.38 12.94 -10.36
N PRO A 29 18.93 14.13 -9.90
CA PRO A 29 17.77 14.83 -10.46
C PRO A 29 18.08 15.41 -11.83
N VAL A 30 17.17 15.26 -12.79
CA VAL A 30 17.32 15.73 -14.17
C VAL A 30 16.11 16.53 -14.65
N CYS A 31 16.38 17.66 -15.31
CA CYS A 31 15.36 18.48 -15.97
C CYS A 31 14.87 17.83 -17.28
N ARG A 32 13.85 18.43 -17.90
CA ARG A 32 13.23 17.91 -19.13
C ARG A 32 14.18 17.86 -20.33
N PRO A 33 15.08 18.84 -20.54
CA PRO A 33 16.13 18.74 -21.56
C PRO A 33 17.10 17.59 -21.30
N CYS A 34 17.69 17.52 -20.11
CA CYS A 34 18.65 16.48 -19.75
C CYS A 34 18.04 15.07 -19.83
N SER A 35 16.77 14.89 -19.47
CA SER A 35 16.11 13.59 -19.57
C SER A 35 15.98 13.09 -21.00
N LYS A 36 15.79 13.98 -21.99
CA LYS A 36 15.80 13.60 -23.41
C LYS A 36 17.18 13.12 -23.85
N VAL A 37 18.25 13.75 -23.37
CA VAL A 37 19.63 13.36 -23.68
C VAL A 37 19.95 12.00 -23.06
N HIS A 38 19.62 11.83 -21.78
CA HIS A 38 19.82 10.57 -21.06
C HIS A 38 19.13 9.36 -21.73
N ARG A 39 17.93 9.57 -22.31
CA ARG A 39 17.20 8.54 -23.09
C ARG A 39 17.77 8.25 -24.47
N ARG A 40 18.65 9.11 -24.99
CA ARG A 40 19.22 9.03 -26.34
C ARG A 40 20.69 8.61 -26.34
N PHE A 41 21.27 8.31 -25.18
CA PHE A 41 22.59 7.69 -25.12
C PHE A 41 22.58 6.31 -25.78
N VAL A 42 23.77 5.87 -26.22
CA VAL A 42 23.99 4.54 -26.80
C VAL A 42 23.49 3.44 -25.87
N ILE A 43 23.70 3.62 -24.56
CA ILE A 43 23.03 2.88 -23.50
C ILE A 43 22.06 3.85 -22.84
N PRO A 44 20.75 3.71 -23.05
CA PRO A 44 19.77 4.63 -22.48
C PRO A 44 19.71 4.46 -20.96
N HIS A 45 19.75 5.57 -20.23
CA HIS A 45 19.57 5.55 -18.77
C HIS A 45 18.10 5.36 -18.39
N ASP A 46 17.87 4.72 -17.25
CA ASP A 46 16.57 4.55 -16.62
C ASP A 46 16.14 5.87 -15.97
N ILE A 47 15.10 6.50 -16.52
CA ILE A 47 14.60 7.80 -16.09
C ILE A 47 13.14 7.70 -15.67
N VAL A 48 12.88 8.04 -14.42
CA VAL A 48 11.53 8.05 -13.83
C VAL A 48 11.05 9.46 -13.59
N ASP A 49 9.77 9.73 -13.87
CA ASP A 49 9.14 11.02 -13.62
C ASP A 49 8.88 11.18 -12.11
N ILE A 50 9.32 12.30 -11.52
CA ILE A 50 9.26 12.52 -10.06
C ILE A 50 7.81 12.58 -9.56
N ASN A 51 6.85 13.02 -10.39
CA ASN A 51 5.43 13.08 -10.02
C ASN A 51 4.73 11.71 -10.11
N HIS A 52 5.35 10.75 -10.80
CA HIS A 52 4.83 9.38 -10.93
C HIS A 52 5.56 8.38 -10.02
N ILE A 53 6.38 8.85 -9.09
CA ILE A 53 6.94 8.00 -8.04
C ILE A 53 5.82 7.82 -7.00
N PRO A 54 5.14 6.64 -6.92
CA PRO A 54 4.32 6.37 -5.76
C PRO A 54 5.20 6.51 -4.52
N ASN A 55 4.69 7.23 -3.51
CA ASN A 55 5.29 7.60 -2.22
C ASN A 55 5.98 6.46 -1.42
N VAL A 56 6.09 5.26 -2.00
CA VAL A 56 6.70 4.05 -1.46
C VAL A 56 8.17 3.90 -1.88
N LYS A 57 8.68 4.75 -2.78
CA LYS A 57 10.12 4.83 -3.07
C LYS A 57 10.63 6.22 -2.72
N LYS A 58 10.78 6.51 -1.42
CA LYS A 58 12.08 7.09 -1.02
C LYS A 58 13.08 6.13 -1.63
N VAL A 59 13.77 6.57 -2.67
CA VAL A 59 14.85 5.81 -3.30
C VAL A 59 15.70 5.35 -2.11
N LEU A 60 15.57 4.07 -1.72
CA LEU A 60 16.56 3.45 -0.87
C LEU A 60 17.84 3.75 -1.61
N SER A 61 18.71 4.57 -1.01
CA SER A 61 19.96 4.93 -1.66
C SER A 61 20.53 3.62 -2.18
N LYS A 62 20.67 3.49 -3.50
CA LYS A 62 21.18 2.24 -4.06
C LYS A 62 22.62 2.01 -3.59
N THR A 63 23.20 2.98 -2.90
CA THR A 63 24.53 3.04 -2.34
C THR A 63 24.51 2.91 -0.81
N CYS A 64 25.56 2.28 -0.29
CA CYS A 64 25.82 2.16 1.13
C CYS A 64 26.15 3.53 1.75
N LYS A 65 25.72 3.73 2.99
CA LYS A 65 26.01 4.93 3.77
C LYS A 65 27.45 4.94 4.31
N ASP A 66 27.97 3.76 4.64
CA ASP A 66 29.29 3.60 5.25
C ASP A 66 30.39 3.42 4.19
N HIS A 67 30.02 2.89 3.02
CA HIS A 67 30.95 2.62 1.92
C HIS A 67 30.52 3.38 0.66
N ALA A 68 31.07 4.58 0.48
CA ALA A 68 30.77 5.44 -0.66
C ALA A 68 30.95 4.69 -2.00
N GLY A 69 29.99 4.87 -2.91
CA GLY A 69 29.99 4.25 -4.24
C GLY A 69 29.65 2.76 -4.28
N HIS A 70 29.53 2.07 -3.15
CA HIS A 70 29.19 0.65 -3.13
C HIS A 70 27.69 0.44 -3.19
N LYS A 71 27.23 -0.40 -4.14
CA LYS A 71 25.80 -0.67 -4.29
C LYS A 71 25.27 -1.66 -3.24
N LEU A 72 24.06 -1.43 -2.77
CA LEU A 72 23.28 -2.33 -1.90
C LEU A 72 22.67 -3.44 -2.76
N ILE A 73 23.31 -4.60 -2.80
CA ILE A 73 22.92 -5.73 -3.69
C ILE A 73 22.70 -7.05 -2.95
N PHE A 74 23.03 -7.09 -1.65
CA PHE A 74 22.85 -8.27 -0.81
C PHE A 74 21.80 -8.01 0.26
N PHE A 75 21.10 -9.06 0.67
CA PHE A 75 20.15 -9.05 1.77
C PHE A 75 20.65 -9.99 2.87
N CYS A 76 20.79 -9.46 4.09
CA CYS A 76 21.17 -10.20 5.28
C CYS A 76 19.93 -10.70 6.00
N VAL A 77 19.76 -12.03 6.05
CA VAL A 77 18.58 -12.66 6.68
C VAL A 77 18.60 -12.47 8.20
N ASN A 78 19.79 -12.53 8.83
CA ASN A 78 19.91 -12.43 10.28
C ASN A 78 19.49 -11.06 10.85
N HIS A 79 19.70 -10.00 10.09
CA HIS A 79 19.49 -8.61 10.52
C HIS A 79 18.35 -7.92 9.76
N ASP A 80 17.72 -8.62 8.81
CA ASP A 80 16.62 -8.13 7.97
C ASP A 80 16.96 -6.80 7.27
N GLU A 81 18.14 -6.72 6.65
CA GLU A 81 18.63 -5.49 6.02
C GLU A 81 19.35 -5.73 4.69
N ILE A 82 19.45 -4.68 3.87
CA ILE A 82 20.16 -4.70 2.59
C ILE A 82 21.55 -4.12 2.78
N VAL A 83 22.57 -4.85 2.37
CA VAL A 83 23.99 -4.53 2.59
C VAL A 83 24.77 -4.49 1.27
N CYS A 84 25.91 -3.80 1.29
CA CYS A 84 26.85 -3.78 0.16
C CYS A 84 27.94 -4.86 0.31
N PRO A 85 28.77 -5.11 -0.73
CA PRO A 85 29.86 -6.09 -0.67
C PRO A 85 30.89 -5.83 0.45
N ALA A 86 31.12 -4.56 0.82
CA ALA A 86 32.04 -4.20 1.88
C ALA A 86 31.45 -4.50 3.26
N CYS A 87 30.20 -4.09 3.55
CA CYS A 87 29.46 -4.50 4.75
C CYS A 87 29.41 -6.02 4.92
N LEU A 88 29.17 -6.75 3.82
CA LEU A 88 29.22 -8.22 3.80
C LEU A 88 30.57 -8.74 4.32
N SER A 89 31.65 -8.15 3.82
CA SER A 89 33.02 -8.56 4.12
C SER A 89 33.55 -8.02 5.45
N GLU A 90 32.87 -7.11 6.13
CA GLU A 90 33.34 -6.50 7.38
C GLU A 90 32.52 -6.97 8.58
N SER A 91 31.19 -6.85 8.48
CA SER A 91 30.27 -7.01 9.61
C SER A 91 29.34 -8.22 9.47
N HIS A 92 29.14 -8.74 8.25
CA HIS A 92 28.17 -9.82 7.98
C HIS A 92 28.83 -11.11 7.48
N LYS A 93 30.12 -11.32 7.75
CA LYS A 93 30.88 -12.50 7.26
C LYS A 93 30.25 -13.84 7.62
N GLU A 94 29.62 -13.91 8.79
CA GLU A 94 29.00 -15.13 9.33
C GLU A 94 27.46 -15.10 9.21
N CYS A 95 26.89 -14.09 8.57
CA CYS A 95 25.46 -14.01 8.35
C CYS A 95 25.02 -14.85 7.13
N ASP A 96 23.78 -15.30 7.14
CA ASP A 96 23.09 -15.81 5.97
C ASP A 96 22.74 -14.66 5.03
N ILE A 97 23.30 -14.72 3.83
CA ILE A 97 23.31 -13.64 2.85
C ILE A 97 22.81 -14.15 1.52
N ASN A 98 21.82 -13.44 0.97
CA ASN A 98 21.29 -13.71 -0.35
C ASN A 98 21.45 -12.50 -1.26
N HIS A 99 21.60 -12.71 -2.56
CA HIS A 99 21.45 -11.61 -3.50
C HIS A 99 20.01 -11.07 -3.41
N ILE A 100 19.85 -9.74 -3.43
CA ILE A 100 18.55 -9.10 -3.20
C ILE A 100 17.48 -9.61 -4.17
N GLU A 101 17.84 -9.84 -5.43
CA GLU A 101 16.93 -10.38 -6.46
C GLU A 101 16.46 -11.79 -6.13
N LYS A 102 17.37 -12.64 -5.62
CA LYS A 102 17.06 -14.02 -5.23
C LYS A 102 16.15 -14.04 -4.01
N ALA A 103 16.44 -13.20 -3.01
CA ALA A 103 15.58 -13.04 -1.83
C ALA A 103 14.18 -12.55 -2.24
N ALA A 104 14.10 -11.55 -3.10
CA ALA A 104 12.83 -11.01 -3.59
C ALA A 104 12.02 -12.04 -4.39
N ASN A 105 12.66 -12.82 -5.26
CA ASN A 105 11.99 -13.88 -6.00
C ASN A 105 11.54 -15.01 -5.09
N GLY A 106 12.38 -15.45 -4.16
CA GLY A 106 12.00 -16.45 -3.16
C GLY A 106 10.78 -16.04 -2.32
N ILE A 107 10.68 -14.75 -1.95
CA ILE A 107 9.50 -14.21 -1.28
C ILE A 107 8.29 -14.26 -2.20
N LYS A 108 8.39 -13.77 -3.44
CA LYS A 108 7.28 -13.75 -4.42
C LYS A 108 6.76 -15.15 -4.75
N GLU A 109 7.65 -16.12 -4.81
CA GLU A 109 7.36 -17.52 -5.11
C GLU A 109 7.02 -18.32 -3.85
N SER A 110 7.16 -17.73 -2.65
CA SER A 110 6.84 -18.43 -1.42
C SER A 110 5.35 -18.78 -1.35
N SER A 111 5.07 -20.04 -1.06
CA SER A 111 3.71 -20.50 -0.76
C SER A 111 3.11 -19.71 0.41
N ALA A 112 3.93 -19.31 1.39
CA ALA A 112 3.48 -18.52 2.53
C ALA A 112 2.80 -17.20 2.16
N LEU A 113 3.33 -16.45 1.17
CA LEU A 113 2.67 -15.24 0.69
C LEU A 113 1.38 -15.55 -0.08
N HIS A 114 1.37 -16.62 -0.86
CA HIS A 114 0.16 -17.08 -1.55
C HIS A 114 -0.93 -17.46 -0.56
N ASP A 115 -0.59 -18.28 0.44
CA ASP A 115 -1.48 -18.73 1.51
C ASP A 115 -2.02 -17.55 2.31
N LEU A 116 -1.17 -16.57 2.64
CA LEU A 116 -1.60 -15.35 3.33
C LEU A 116 -2.61 -14.57 2.49
N LYS A 117 -2.35 -14.41 1.19
CA LYS A 117 -3.25 -13.71 0.26
C LYS A 117 -4.59 -14.42 0.14
N GLU A 118 -4.58 -15.75 0.04
CA GLU A 118 -5.80 -16.57 0.00
C GLU A 118 -6.59 -16.45 1.32
N ARG A 119 -5.91 -16.52 2.47
CA ARG A 119 -6.54 -16.34 3.79
C ARG A 119 -7.21 -14.98 3.93
N ILE A 120 -6.56 -13.91 3.49
CA ILE A 120 -7.15 -12.55 3.49
C ILE A 120 -8.40 -12.51 2.60
N HIS A 121 -8.33 -13.13 1.42
CA HIS A 121 -9.48 -13.18 0.50
C HIS A 121 -10.65 -13.95 1.10
N ASN A 122 -10.39 -15.12 1.68
CA ASN A 122 -11.41 -15.93 2.34
C ASN A 122 -12.04 -15.21 3.53
N GLN A 123 -11.22 -14.59 4.39
CA GLN A 123 -11.72 -13.80 5.52
C GLN A 123 -12.61 -12.64 5.06
N LYS A 124 -12.24 -11.95 3.97
CA LYS A 124 -13.10 -10.92 3.37
C LYS A 124 -14.46 -11.48 2.96
N GLY A 125 -14.51 -12.62 2.29
CA GLY A 125 -15.76 -13.26 1.89
C GLY A 125 -16.64 -13.65 3.09
N ILE A 126 -16.03 -14.17 4.16
CA ILE A 126 -16.74 -14.49 5.41
C ILE A 126 -17.35 -13.21 6.02
N ILE A 127 -16.60 -12.12 6.08
CA ILE A 127 -17.09 -10.84 6.62
C ILE A 127 -18.27 -10.30 5.80
N GLU A 128 -18.18 -10.37 4.47
CA GLU A 128 -19.26 -9.94 3.57
C GLU A 128 -20.53 -10.77 3.78
N LYS A 129 -20.39 -12.10 3.97
CA LYS A 129 -21.52 -12.99 4.27
C LYS A 129 -22.19 -12.65 5.60
N VAL A 130 -21.41 -12.54 6.69
CA VAL A 130 -21.93 -12.22 8.02
C VAL A 130 -22.62 -10.86 8.01
N LYS A 131 -22.07 -9.87 7.28
CA LYS A 131 -22.71 -8.57 7.10
C LYS A 131 -24.07 -8.69 6.40
N GLY A 132 -24.17 -9.52 5.36
CA GLY A 132 -25.44 -9.79 4.67
C GLY A 132 -26.48 -10.40 5.60
N GLU A 133 -26.11 -11.45 6.35
CA GLU A 133 -26.98 -12.11 7.33
C GLU A 133 -27.46 -11.14 8.41
N TYR A 134 -26.59 -10.26 8.90
CA TYR A 134 -26.93 -9.23 9.87
C TYR A 134 -28.00 -8.25 9.33
N ILE A 135 -27.83 -7.76 8.09
CA ILE A 135 -28.79 -6.85 7.45
C ILE A 135 -30.16 -7.52 7.30
N GLU A 136 -30.18 -8.77 6.86
CA GLU A 136 -31.43 -9.53 6.70
C GLU A 136 -32.13 -9.74 8.04
N LEU A 137 -31.38 -10.11 9.08
CA LEU A 137 -31.92 -10.29 10.43
C LEU A 137 -32.48 -8.98 11.00
N SER A 138 -31.76 -7.87 10.84
CA SER A 138 -32.23 -6.54 11.28
C SER A 138 -33.54 -6.16 10.59
N SER A 139 -33.67 -6.41 9.28
CA SER A 139 -34.91 -6.14 8.54
C SER A 139 -36.09 -6.98 9.04
N LYS A 140 -35.86 -8.26 9.37
CA LYS A 140 -36.87 -9.14 9.95
C LYS A 140 -37.35 -8.65 11.32
N ILE A 141 -36.41 -8.21 12.18
CA ILE A 141 -36.73 -7.63 13.49
C ILE A 141 -37.59 -6.36 13.33
N ASP A 142 -37.21 -5.47 12.41
CA ASP A 142 -37.98 -4.25 12.15
C ASP A 142 -39.39 -4.53 11.63
N GLN A 143 -39.54 -5.55 10.77
CA GLN A 143 -40.84 -5.98 10.26
C GLN A 143 -41.72 -6.56 11.36
N ASP A 144 -41.17 -7.44 12.21
CA ASP A 144 -41.91 -8.00 13.34
C ASP A 144 -42.32 -6.90 14.33
N ASN A 145 -41.42 -6.00 14.70
CA ASN A 145 -41.73 -4.86 15.56
C ASN A 145 -42.89 -4.01 15.02
N LYS A 146 -42.89 -3.71 13.70
CA LYS A 146 -44.00 -3.01 13.05
C LYS A 146 -45.30 -3.81 13.10
N GLN A 147 -45.23 -5.13 12.92
CA GLN A 147 -46.41 -5.99 12.98
C GLN A 147 -46.98 -6.08 14.39
N GLN A 148 -46.13 -6.27 15.41
CA GLN A 148 -46.52 -6.27 16.82
C GLN A 148 -47.17 -4.93 17.20
N HIS A 149 -46.58 -3.81 16.78
CA HIS A 149 -47.15 -2.49 17.04
C HIS A 149 -48.55 -2.33 16.44
N LYS A 150 -48.76 -2.78 15.19
CA LYS A 150 -50.10 -2.79 14.56
C LYS A 150 -51.10 -3.65 15.34
N ARG A 151 -50.69 -4.84 15.79
CA ARG A 151 -51.54 -5.73 16.59
C ARG A 151 -51.93 -5.09 17.92
N LEU A 152 -51.00 -4.40 18.58
CA LEU A 152 -51.28 -3.67 19.83
C LEU A 152 -52.30 -2.55 19.62
N ILE A 153 -52.17 -1.77 18.54
CA ILE A 153 -53.14 -0.72 18.17
C ILE A 153 -54.53 -1.34 17.94
N GLN A 154 -54.60 -2.44 17.19
CA GLN A 154 -55.85 -3.15 16.92
C GLN A 154 -56.50 -3.70 18.19
N LEU A 155 -55.70 -4.30 19.07
CA LEU A 155 -56.17 -4.81 20.36
C LEU A 155 -56.73 -3.69 21.23
N ARG A 156 -56.01 -2.56 21.31
CA ARG A 156 -56.46 -1.38 22.06
C ARG A 156 -57.80 -0.86 21.52
N SER A 157 -57.92 -0.67 20.21
CA SER A 157 -59.17 -0.26 19.56
C SER A 157 -60.32 -1.22 19.88
N THR A 158 -60.06 -2.52 19.89
CA THR A 158 -61.06 -3.54 20.20
C THR A 158 -61.52 -3.45 21.66
N ILE A 159 -60.61 -3.17 22.59
CA ILE A 159 -60.93 -2.95 24.01
C ILE A 159 -61.76 -1.68 24.18
N ASP A 160 -61.32 -0.57 23.58
CA ASP A 160 -62.01 0.72 23.65
C ASP A 160 -63.44 0.60 23.09
N ASP A 161 -63.63 -0.08 21.96
CA ASP A 161 -64.95 -0.36 21.38
C ASP A 161 -65.87 -1.16 22.31
N ARG A 162 -65.30 -2.13 23.06
CA ARG A 162 -66.08 -2.92 24.02
C ARG A 162 -66.47 -2.11 25.24
N LEU A 163 -65.56 -1.28 25.77
CA LEU A 163 -65.84 -0.40 26.91
C LEU A 163 -66.94 0.61 26.56
N ASN A 164 -66.82 1.27 25.40
CA ASN A 164 -67.83 2.22 24.90
C ASN A 164 -69.23 1.61 24.75
N ARG A 165 -69.34 0.30 24.46
CA ARG A 165 -70.63 -0.40 24.40
C ARG A 165 -71.21 -0.67 25.79
N LEU A 166 -70.37 -0.92 26.78
CA LEU A 166 -70.79 -1.18 28.16
C LEU A 166 -71.21 0.10 28.89
N GLU A 167 -70.60 1.24 28.55
CA GLU A 167 -70.91 2.55 29.13
C GLU A 167 -72.18 3.21 28.55
N LYS A 168 -72.75 2.69 27.47
CA LYS A 168 -74.00 3.20 26.84
C LYS A 168 -75.30 2.70 27.49
N ILE A 169 -75.28 2.48 28.81
CA ILE A 169 -76.47 2.21 29.65
C ILE A 169 -76.75 3.46 30.47
#